data_AF-A0A7C0WGQ7-F1
#
_entry.id   AF-A0A7C0WGQ7-F1
#
_cell.length_a   1.000
_cell.length_b   1.000
_cell.length_c   1.000
_cell.angle_alpha   90.00
_cell.angle_beta   90.00
_cell.angle_gamma   90.00
#
_symmetry.space_group_name_H-M   'P 1'
#
loop_
_entity.id
_entity.type
_entity.pdbx_description
1 polymer ?
#
loop_
_entity_poly.entity_id
_entity_poly.type
_entity_poly.pdbx_seq_one_letter_code
_entity_poly.pdbx_strand_id
1 'polypeptide(L)'
;MMRNSIPDNGVFLKLRRRLRALAHDTGGVSAVEFALILPIMITMYIGAVEFSSALTVDRRVSSVASAAADLTAQAEEVTSNSLQDIFTAATSIMTPYSADPI
;
A
#
# COMPACT_ATOMS: atom_id res chain seq x y z
N MET A 1 -8.07 -33.84 56.31
CA MET A 1 -6.64 -34.06 56.02
C MET A 1 -6.34 -33.45 54.65
N MET A 2 -5.76 -32.25 54.61
CA MET A 2 -5.48 -31.48 53.39
C MET A 2 -4.28 -32.10 52.64
N ARG A 3 -4.50 -32.59 51.42
CA ARG A 3 -3.42 -33.00 50.51
C ARG A 3 -2.95 -31.77 49.76
N ASN A 4 -1.79 -31.24 50.16
CA ASN A 4 -1.13 -30.13 49.48
C ASN A 4 -0.57 -30.65 48.14
N SER A 5 -1.19 -30.25 47.02
CA SER A 5 -0.70 -30.57 45.67
C SER A 5 0.50 -29.68 45.36
N ILE A 6 1.70 -30.26 45.42
CA ILE A 6 2.94 -29.64 44.95
C ILE A 6 2.84 -29.53 43.41
N PRO A 7 3.09 -28.37 42.79
CA PRO A 7 3.02 -28.22 41.34
C PRO A 7 4.13 -29.05 40.65
N ASP A 8 3.73 -29.85 39.66
CA ASP A 8 4.59 -30.80 38.98
C ASP A 8 5.61 -30.09 38.06
N ASN A 9 6.88 -30.10 38.47
CA ASN A 9 8.06 -29.67 37.70
C ASN A 9 8.13 -30.29 36.27
N GLY A 10 7.39 -31.38 36.05
CA GLY A 10 7.30 -32.09 34.78
C GLY A 10 6.65 -31.31 33.65
N VAL A 11 5.77 -30.35 33.92
CA VAL A 11 5.15 -29.50 32.88
C VAL A 11 6.19 -28.56 32.27
N PHE A 12 6.99 -27.92 33.10
CA PHE A 12 8.09 -27.06 32.65
C PHE A 12 9.14 -27.85 31.86
N LEU A 13 9.49 -29.07 32.28
CA LEU A 13 10.42 -29.92 31.54
C LEU A 13 9.86 -30.32 30.16
N LYS A 14 8.57 -30.66 30.08
CA LYS A 14 7.89 -31.01 28.82
C LYS A 14 7.83 -29.81 27.88
N LEU A 15 7.51 -28.63 28.39
CA LEU A 15 7.44 -27.40 27.60
C LEU A 15 8.82 -27.02 27.03
N ARG A 16 9.87 -27.06 27.87
CA ARG A 16 11.25 -26.82 27.42
C ARG A 16 11.71 -27.84 26.38
N ARG A 17 11.32 -29.11 26.50
CA ARG A 17 11.65 -30.15 25.52
C ARG A 17 10.93 -29.93 24.19
N ARG A 18 9.66 -29.51 24.19
CA ARG A 18 8.93 -29.17 22.97
C ARG A 18 9.47 -27.93 22.27
N LEU A 19 9.83 -26.89 23.04
CA LEU A 19 10.50 -25.71 22.49
C LEU A 19 11.86 -26.05 21.88
N ARG A 20 12.64 -26.93 22.53
CA ARG A 20 13.93 -27.39 21.99
C ARG A 20 13.76 -28.29 20.76
N ALA A 21 12.71 -29.12 20.71
CA ALA A 21 12.38 -29.92 19.54
C ALA A 21 11.95 -29.03 18.36
N LEU A 22 11.13 -28.01 18.63
CA LEU A 22 10.73 -27.02 17.63
C LEU A 22 11.94 -26.20 17.13
N ALA A 23 12.87 -25.85 18.01
CA ALA A 23 14.11 -25.15 17.64
C ALA A 23 15.13 -26.04 16.91
N HIS A 24 15.01 -27.37 17.01
CA HIS A 24 15.87 -28.32 16.28
C HIS A 24 15.21 -28.86 15.01
N ASP A 25 13.94 -28.52 14.79
CA ASP A 25 13.21 -28.86 13.58
C ASP A 25 13.66 -27.93 12.44
N THR A 26 14.50 -28.47 11.55
CA THR A 26 15.03 -27.76 10.39
C THR A 26 13.96 -27.39 9.37
N GLY A 27 12.75 -27.97 9.49
CA GLY A 27 11.60 -27.61 8.65
C GLY A 27 11.02 -26.23 8.96
N GLY A 28 11.27 -25.68 10.17
CA GLY A 28 10.73 -24.38 10.60
C GLY A 28 11.63 -23.17 10.29
N VAL A 29 12.88 -23.39 9.86
CA VAL A 29 13.88 -22.32 9.67
C VAL A 29 13.43 -21.35 8.58
N SER A 30 12.97 -21.86 7.44
CA SER A 30 12.47 -21.01 6.35
C SER A 30 11.22 -20.21 6.73
N ALA A 31 10.38 -20.72 7.64
CA ALA A 31 9.21 -19.98 8.13
C ALA A 31 9.64 -18.78 9.00
N VAL A 32 10.71 -18.93 9.79
CA VAL A 32 11.28 -17.84 10.59
C VAL A 32 11.95 -16.80 9.69
N GLU A 33 12.72 -17.22 8.69
CA GLU A 33 13.34 -16.32 7.72
C GLU A 33 12.29 -15.51 6.93
N PHE A 34 11.22 -16.18 6.50
CA PHE A 34 10.10 -15.53 5.82
C PHE A 34 9.37 -14.55 6.75
N ALA A 35 9.12 -14.91 8.00
CA ALA A 35 8.47 -14.03 8.98
C ALA A 35 9.28 -12.76 9.27
N LEU A 36 10.61 -12.81 9.14
CA LEU A 36 11.48 -11.63 9.29
C LEU A 36 11.47 -10.70 8.07
N ILE A 37 11.37 -11.25 6.85
CA ILE A 37 11.40 -10.47 5.61
C ILE A 37 10.00 -9.96 5.24
N LEU A 38 8.94 -10.68 5.61
CA LEU A 38 7.55 -10.37 5.29
C LEU A 38 7.12 -8.94 5.70
N PRO A 39 7.47 -8.39 6.88
CA PRO A 39 7.15 -7.02 7.25
C PRO A 39 7.73 -5.99 6.28
N ILE A 40 8.97 -6.21 5.81
CA ILE A 40 9.64 -5.35 4.85
C ILE A 40 8.97 -5.46 3.49
N MET A 41 8.67 -6.69 3.04
CA MET A 41 7.98 -6.96 1.78
C MET A 41 6.60 -6.28 1.73
N ILE A 42 5.81 -6.38 2.80
CA ILE A 42 4.49 -5.74 2.89
C ILE A 42 4.63 -4.22 2.83
N THR A 43 5.58 -3.66 3.57
CA THR A 43 5.82 -2.20 3.58
C THR A 43 6.23 -1.71 2.20
N MET A 44 7.16 -2.41 1.53
CA MET A 44 7.58 -2.09 0.17
C MET A 44 6.43 -2.24 -0.83
N TYR A 45 5.60 -3.27 -0.68
CA TYR A 45 4.47 -3.51 -1.58
C TYR A 45 3.44 -2.37 -1.50
N ILE A 46 3.00 -2.03 -0.28
CA ILE A 46 2.05 -0.92 -0.07
C ILE A 46 2.67 0.39 -0.57
N GLY A 47 3.92 0.66 -0.19
CA GLY A 47 4.63 1.86 -0.63
C GLY A 47 4.73 1.97 -2.15
N ALA A 48 5.02 0.86 -2.85
CA ALA A 48 5.08 0.83 -4.31
C ALA A 48 3.71 1.08 -4.97
N VAL A 49 2.63 0.51 -4.41
CA VAL A 49 1.26 0.73 -4.92
C VAL A 49 0.84 2.19 -4.77
N GLU A 50 1.06 2.78 -3.60
CA GLU A 50 0.75 4.19 -3.33
C GLU A 50 1.61 5.12 -4.21
N PHE A 51 2.91 4.85 -4.30
CA PHE A 51 3.83 5.62 -5.13
C PHE A 51 3.48 5.55 -6.63
N SER A 52 3.15 4.36 -7.14
CA SER A 52 2.70 4.19 -8.52
C SER A 52 1.39 4.93 -8.80
N SER A 53 0.49 4.99 -7.81
CA SER A 53 -0.77 5.73 -7.92
C SER A 53 -0.50 7.24 -7.96
N ALA A 54 0.35 7.75 -7.07
CA ALA A 54 0.76 9.16 -7.06
C ALA A 54 1.42 9.59 -8.38
N LEU A 55 2.35 8.78 -8.91
CA LEU A 55 2.97 9.04 -10.21
C LEU A 55 1.97 9.01 -11.37
N THR A 56 0.96 8.13 -11.31
CA THR A 56 -0.10 8.09 -12.31
C THR A 56 -0.92 9.37 -12.32
N VAL A 57 -1.24 9.90 -11.13
CA VAL A 57 -1.95 11.18 -10.99
C VAL A 57 -1.12 12.32 -11.56
N ASP A 58 0.16 12.42 -11.19
CA ASP A 58 1.07 13.46 -11.69
C ASP A 58 1.15 13.47 -13.23
N ARG A 59 1.31 12.29 -13.84
CA ARG A 59 1.32 12.14 -15.31
C ARG A 59 -0.01 12.57 -15.94
N ARG A 60 -1.14 12.27 -15.31
CA ARG A 60 -2.46 12.69 -15.79
C ARG A 60 -2.63 14.19 -15.71
N VAL A 61 -2.21 14.83 -14.62
CA VAL A 61 -2.24 16.30 -14.46
C VAL A 61 -1.42 16.96 -15.56
N SER A 62 -0.21 16.46 -15.82
CA SER A 62 0.62 16.96 -16.92
C SER A 62 -0.07 16.81 -18.29
N SER A 63 -0.72 15.68 -18.54
CA SER A 63 -1.46 15.42 -19.79
C SER A 63 -2.65 16.36 -19.96
N VAL A 64 -3.39 16.60 -18.87
CA VAL A 64 -4.53 17.53 -18.83
C VAL A 64 -4.06 18.95 -19.13
N ALA A 65 -2.97 19.38 -18.50
CA ALA A 65 -2.40 20.71 -18.71
C ALA A 65 -1.98 20.92 -20.18
N SER A 66 -1.36 19.91 -20.79
CA SER A 66 -1.03 19.96 -22.23
C SER A 66 -2.29 20.06 -23.09
N ALA A 67 -3.28 19.20 -22.86
CA ALA A 67 -4.53 19.23 -23.64
C ALA A 67 -5.28 20.57 -23.51
N ALA A 68 -5.31 21.15 -22.30
CA ALA A 68 -5.90 22.46 -22.08
C ALA A 68 -5.13 23.58 -22.81
N ALA A 69 -3.79 23.53 -22.78
CA ALA A 69 -2.95 24.47 -23.53
C ALA A 69 -3.19 24.34 -25.04
N ASP A 70 -3.28 23.12 -25.57
CA ASP A 70 -3.53 22.85 -26.97
C ASP A 70 -4.91 23.35 -27.42
N LEU A 71 -5.95 23.15 -26.60
CA LEU A 71 -7.30 23.67 -26.88
C LEU A 71 -7.34 25.21 -26.80
N THR A 72 -6.60 25.80 -25.87
CA THR A 72 -6.51 27.26 -25.74
C THR A 72 -5.77 27.87 -26.92
N ALA A 73 -4.68 27.26 -27.38
CA ALA A 73 -3.89 27.73 -28.53
C ALA A 73 -4.65 27.63 -29.86
N GLN A 74 -5.62 26.72 -29.96
CA GLN A 74 -6.50 26.57 -31.12
C GLN A 74 -7.70 27.53 -31.11
N ALA A 75 -7.98 28.20 -29.99
CA ALA A 75 -9.12 29.12 -29.90
C ALA A 75 -8.79 30.45 -30.61
N GLU A 76 -9.58 30.79 -31.63
CA GLU A 76 -9.44 32.04 -32.41
C GLU A 76 -9.84 33.27 -31.57
N GLU A 77 -10.84 33.12 -30.70
CA GLU A 77 -11.15 34.01 -29.58
C GLU A 77 -11.44 33.17 -28.31
N VAL A 78 -10.81 33.53 -27.19
CA VAL A 78 -11.09 32.90 -25.89
C VAL A 78 -12.33 33.54 -25.28
N THR A 79 -13.49 32.91 -25.49
CA THR A 79 -14.75 33.32 -24.86
C THR A 79 -14.98 32.58 -23.53
N SER A 80 -15.88 33.10 -22.68
CA SER A 80 -16.24 32.45 -21.41
C SER A 80 -16.77 31.02 -21.59
N ASN A 81 -17.48 30.77 -22.69
CA ASN A 81 -18.00 29.44 -23.03
C ASN A 81 -16.86 28.48 -23.42
N SER A 82 -15.92 28.95 -24.25
CA SER A 82 -14.75 28.15 -24.67
C SER A 82 -13.88 27.73 -23.47
N LEU A 83 -13.70 28.61 -22.47
CA LEU A 83 -13.00 28.26 -21.24
C LEU A 83 -13.75 27.17 -20.44
N GLN A 84 -15.07 27.23 -20.37
CA GLN A 84 -15.89 26.24 -19.67
C GLN A 84 -15.79 24.85 -20.31
N ASP A 85 -15.73 24.80 -21.65
CA ASP A 85 -15.55 23.55 -22.40
C ASP A 85 -14.16 22.93 -22.17
N ILE A 86 -13.11 23.76 -22.14
CA ILE A 86 -11.74 23.32 -21.83
C ILE A 86 -11.66 22.73 -20.42
N PHE A 87 -12.28 23.37 -19.42
CA PHE A 87 -12.33 22.83 -18.06
C PHE A 87 -13.11 21.51 -17.98
N THR A 88 -14.22 21.40 -18.71
CA THR A 88 -15.02 20.16 -18.76
C THR A 88 -14.20 19.00 -19.36
N ALA A 89 -13.48 19.25 -20.44
CA ALA A 89 -12.59 18.27 -21.06
C ALA A 89 -11.44 17.86 -20.12
N ALA A 90 -10.83 18.84 -19.43
CA ALA A 90 -9.78 18.62 -18.45
C ALA A 90 -10.23 17.70 -17.31
N THR A 91 -11.42 17.94 -16.74
CA THR A 91 -11.99 17.09 -15.69
C THR A 91 -12.26 15.68 -16.18
N SER A 92 -12.70 15.50 -17.43
CA SER A 92 -12.92 14.16 -18.01
C SER A 92 -11.63 13.34 -18.10
N ILE A 93 -10.50 13.96 -18.43
CA ILE A 93 -9.19 13.27 -18.53
C ILE A 93 -8.67 12.85 -17.13
N MET A 94 -9.03 13.60 -16.08
CA MET A 94 -8.65 13.26 -14.71
C MET A 94 -9.42 12.07 -14.13
N THR A 95 -10.59 11.70 -14.68
CA THR A 95 -11.39 10.58 -14.15
C THR A 95 -10.58 9.26 -14.07
N PRO A 96 -10.63 8.52 -12.94
CA PRO A 96 -11.49 8.68 -11.76
C PRO A 96 -10.89 9.54 -10.61
N TYR A 97 -9.77 10.24 -10.82
CA TYR A 97 -9.13 11.06 -9.79
C TYR A 97 -9.82 12.42 -9.66
N SER A 98 -10.22 12.80 -8.44
CA SER A 98 -10.82 14.12 -8.19
C SER A 98 -9.75 15.22 -8.20
N ALA A 99 -10.12 16.40 -8.71
CA ALA A 99 -9.29 17.61 -8.63
C ALA A 99 -9.44 18.32 -7.26
N ASP A 100 -10.39 17.88 -6.45
CA ASP A 100 -10.70 18.49 -5.17
C ASP A 100 -9.59 18.20 -4.14
N PRO A 101 -9.17 19.19 -3.36
CA PRO A 101 -8.28 18.96 -2.23
C PRO A 101 -8.91 17.96 -1.25
N ILE A 102 -8.10 17.00 -0.79
CA ILE A 102 -8.45 16.11 0.34
C ILE A 102 -8.47 16.85 1.67
#